data_AF-A0A357A5C3-F1
#
_entry.id   AF-A0A357A5C3-F1
#
_cell.length_a   1.000
_cell.length_b   1.000
_cell.length_c   1.000
_cell.angle_alpha   90.00
_cell.angle_beta   90.00
_cell.angle_gamma   90.00
#
_symmetry.space_group_name_H-M   'P 1'
#
loop_
_entity.id
_entity.type
_entity.pdbx_description
1 polymer ?
#
loop_
_entity_poly.entity_id
_entity_poly.type
_entity_poly.pdbx_seq_one_letter_code
_entity_poly.pdbx_strand_id
1 'polypeptide(L)'
;MFSSILASSSLSSEQQCQPIPAPSEPLQYRAIGLIRGRYYAGDRLTQGTLVTSDGTEIDAVLLGRMMSLIKKHLDLDVEHLWVVYPRTREKEDNLHTQILGVWEPETLDSPELSGQNLHPLMGDNYFSIRGEVVFHSLQTGEVKIKINQAPRKKGEKPRSFKLTLKGALMGRILHHFWEFHVTREGTDLVIQEALCIGSLPRSTKPRSPRATGRPRRGGQFKHRSVSTPKPILSGSGSPRPQIMPPNRMERRKSTSES
;
A
#
# COMPACT_ATOMS: atom_id res chain seq x y z
N MET A 1 -39.77 -32.22 -25.42
CA MET A 1 -39.35 -31.00 -26.13
C MET A 1 -38.88 -30.02 -25.09
N PHE A 2 -37.57 -29.83 -24.97
CA PHE A 2 -36.96 -28.89 -24.02
C PHE A 2 -36.96 -27.49 -24.65
N SER A 3 -37.74 -26.57 -24.09
CA SER A 3 -37.61 -25.15 -24.43
C SER A 3 -36.93 -24.44 -23.27
N SER A 4 -35.65 -24.14 -23.50
CA SER A 4 -34.77 -23.37 -22.61
C SER A 4 -35.32 -21.97 -22.36
N ILE A 5 -35.37 -21.59 -21.09
CA ILE A 5 -35.56 -20.23 -20.63
C ILE A 5 -34.25 -19.48 -20.85
N LEU A 6 -34.20 -18.57 -21.83
CA LEU A 6 -33.19 -17.52 -21.89
C LEU A 6 -33.57 -16.45 -20.87
N ALA A 7 -33.03 -16.57 -19.66
CA ALA A 7 -32.97 -15.47 -18.71
C ALA A 7 -32.01 -14.42 -19.30
N SER A 8 -32.57 -13.47 -20.05
CA SER A 8 -31.88 -12.25 -20.42
C SER A 8 -31.74 -11.42 -19.16
N SER A 9 -30.54 -11.42 -18.59
CA SER A 9 -30.17 -10.58 -17.45
C SER A 9 -30.24 -9.11 -17.86
N SER A 10 -31.35 -8.46 -17.54
CA SER A 10 -31.46 -7.01 -17.46
C SER A 10 -30.61 -6.54 -16.27
N LEU A 11 -29.34 -6.22 -16.51
CA LEU A 11 -28.53 -5.47 -15.56
C LEU A 11 -29.13 -4.07 -15.47
N SER A 12 -29.66 -3.76 -14.29
CA SER A 12 -30.35 -2.52 -13.94
C SER A 12 -29.48 -1.30 -14.25
N SER A 13 -30.01 -0.36 -15.02
CA SER A 13 -29.39 0.93 -15.36
C SER A 13 -28.98 1.78 -14.15
N GLU A 14 -29.49 1.46 -12.95
CA GLU A 14 -29.16 2.13 -11.69
C GLU A 14 -27.71 1.91 -11.22
N GLN A 15 -27.04 0.81 -11.62
CA GLN A 15 -25.66 0.54 -11.20
C GLN A 15 -24.61 1.37 -11.95
N GLN A 16 -24.98 2.07 -13.01
CA GLN A 16 -24.07 2.85 -13.86
C GLN A 16 -23.95 4.33 -13.44
N CYS A 17 -24.75 4.76 -12.47
CA CYS A 17 -24.99 6.16 -12.14
C CYS A 17 -24.41 6.58 -10.77
N GLN A 18 -23.37 5.89 -10.27
CA GLN A 18 -22.72 6.21 -9.00
C GLN A 18 -21.20 6.37 -9.16
N PRO A 19 -20.54 7.25 -8.36
CA PRO A 19 -19.11 7.50 -8.47
C PRO A 19 -18.25 6.26 -8.21
N ILE A 20 -18.79 5.33 -7.43
CA ILE A 20 -18.14 4.14 -6.91
C ILE A 20 -19.15 2.99 -7.13
N PRO A 21 -19.05 2.23 -8.24
CA PRO A 21 -20.02 1.17 -8.53
C PRO A 21 -19.93 0.03 -7.50
N ALA A 22 -20.99 -0.75 -7.33
CA ALA A 22 -20.95 -1.92 -6.46
C ALA A 22 -19.88 -2.95 -6.95
N PRO A 23 -19.24 -3.71 -6.04
CA PRO A 23 -18.33 -4.78 -6.45
C PRO A 23 -19.07 -5.86 -7.24
N SER A 24 -18.45 -6.36 -8.31
CA SER A 24 -19.01 -7.41 -9.16
C SER A 24 -18.76 -8.82 -8.61
N GLU A 25 -17.69 -8.99 -7.83
CA GLU A 25 -17.26 -10.29 -7.29
C GLU A 25 -17.08 -10.21 -5.75
N PRO A 26 -17.40 -11.29 -5.00
CA PRO A 26 -17.30 -11.29 -3.55
C PRO A 26 -15.92 -10.90 -3.02
N LEU A 27 -14.84 -11.41 -3.63
CA LEU A 27 -13.44 -11.15 -3.21
C LEU A 27 -12.71 -10.17 -4.15
N GLN A 28 -13.45 -9.24 -4.77
CA GLN A 28 -12.88 -8.21 -5.63
C GLN A 28 -12.13 -7.16 -4.82
N TYR A 29 -10.82 -7.08 -5.03
CA TYR A 29 -9.97 -6.04 -4.44
C TYR A 29 -10.37 -4.65 -4.95
N ARG A 30 -10.38 -3.68 -4.04
CA ARG A 30 -10.76 -2.30 -4.34
C ARG A 30 -10.03 -1.33 -3.41
N ALA A 31 -9.63 -0.19 -3.94
CA ALA A 31 -9.35 1.00 -3.15
C ALA A 31 -9.63 2.20 -4.03
N ILE A 32 -10.78 2.82 -3.83
CA ILE A 32 -11.20 4.02 -4.55
C ILE A 32 -11.83 4.96 -3.53
N GLY A 33 -11.66 6.26 -3.74
CA GLY A 33 -12.30 7.26 -2.92
C GLY A 33 -12.61 8.53 -3.67
N LEU A 34 -13.25 9.42 -2.95
CA LEU A 34 -13.71 10.72 -3.39
C LEU A 34 -13.08 11.77 -2.48
N ILE A 35 -12.40 12.75 -3.08
CA ILE A 35 -11.82 13.87 -2.35
C ILE A 35 -12.25 15.14 -3.05
N ARG A 36 -12.83 16.07 -2.30
CA ARG A 36 -13.08 17.41 -2.79
C ARG A 36 -11.87 18.31 -2.57
N GLY A 37 -11.47 19.04 -3.60
CA GLY A 37 -10.33 19.94 -3.51
C GLY A 37 -9.87 20.51 -4.85
N ARG A 38 -8.81 21.31 -4.80
CA ARG A 38 -8.16 21.93 -5.97
C ARG A 38 -6.82 21.28 -6.25
N TYR A 39 -6.57 20.98 -7.52
CA TYR A 39 -5.33 20.35 -7.94
C TYR A 39 -4.34 21.40 -8.44
N TYR A 40 -3.21 21.51 -7.75
CA TYR A 40 -2.10 22.36 -8.14
C TYR A 40 -1.01 21.50 -8.77
N ALA A 41 -0.76 21.72 -10.06
CA ALA A 41 0.35 21.08 -10.75
C ALA A 41 1.70 21.60 -10.19
N GLY A 42 2.65 20.69 -9.99
CA GLY A 42 4.05 21.06 -9.77
C GLY A 42 4.78 21.26 -11.10
N ASP A 43 6.06 20.87 -11.16
CA ASP A 43 6.88 20.96 -12.37
C ASP A 43 6.26 20.29 -13.60
N ARG A 44 5.44 19.26 -13.39
CA ARG A 44 4.75 18.52 -14.44
C ARG A 44 3.27 18.47 -14.10
N LEU A 45 2.41 18.69 -15.09
CA LEU A 45 0.95 18.58 -14.93
C LEU A 45 0.49 17.23 -14.34
N THR A 46 1.27 16.16 -14.51
CA THR A 46 0.94 14.83 -13.98
C THR A 46 1.30 14.62 -12.50
N GLN A 47 2.03 15.55 -11.89
CA GLN A 47 2.52 15.46 -10.50
C GLN A 47 2.29 16.80 -9.80
N GLY A 48 1.60 16.77 -8.67
CA GLY A 48 1.25 17.98 -7.96
C GLY A 48 0.63 17.69 -6.61
N THR A 49 -0.10 18.67 -6.09
CA THR A 49 -0.72 18.63 -4.77
C THR A 49 -2.21 18.84 -4.91
N LEU A 50 -3.00 17.97 -4.27
CA LEU A 50 -4.44 18.16 -4.09
C LEU A 50 -4.66 18.84 -2.75
N VAL A 51 -5.10 20.10 -2.78
CA VAL A 51 -5.48 20.87 -1.59
C VAL A 51 -6.96 20.66 -1.35
N THR A 52 -7.29 20.02 -0.24
CA THR A 52 -8.67 19.66 0.10
C THR A 52 -9.41 20.82 0.78
N SER A 53 -10.73 20.75 0.87
CA SER A 53 -11.56 21.83 1.44
C SER A 53 -11.29 22.10 2.94
N ASP A 54 -10.74 21.13 3.67
CA ASP A 54 -10.22 21.28 5.06
C ASP A 54 -8.79 21.84 5.12
N GLY A 55 -8.22 22.26 3.98
CA GLY A 55 -6.87 22.83 3.88
C GLY A 55 -5.73 21.82 3.91
N THR A 56 -6.03 20.51 3.88
CA THR A 56 -4.99 19.48 3.87
C THR A 56 -4.34 19.37 2.50
N GLU A 57 -3.01 19.36 2.48
CA GLU A 57 -2.22 19.15 1.27
C GLU A 57 -1.91 17.65 1.09
N ILE A 58 -2.36 17.08 -0.03
CA ILE A 58 -2.15 15.67 -0.34
C ILE A 58 -1.39 15.55 -1.65
N ASP A 59 -0.21 14.92 -1.60
CA ASP A 59 0.53 14.63 -2.82
C ASP A 59 -0.32 13.81 -3.79
N ALA A 60 -0.38 14.25 -5.04
CA ALA A 60 -1.26 13.67 -6.05
C ALA A 60 -0.54 13.42 -7.39
N VAL A 61 -0.80 12.26 -7.97
CA VAL A 61 -0.43 11.94 -9.36
C VAL A 61 -1.69 11.97 -10.22
N LEU A 62 -1.70 12.87 -11.20
CA LEU A 62 -2.75 12.94 -12.21
C LEU A 62 -2.46 11.92 -13.31
N LEU A 63 -3.37 10.94 -13.48
CA LEU A 63 -3.21 9.92 -14.51
C LEU A 63 -3.38 10.50 -15.91
N GLY A 64 -2.55 10.06 -16.86
CA GLY A 64 -2.50 10.62 -18.22
C GLY A 64 -3.84 10.62 -18.98
N ARG A 65 -4.78 9.74 -18.62
CA ARG A 65 -6.13 9.73 -19.19
C ARG A 65 -6.94 11.00 -18.90
N MET A 66 -6.60 11.72 -17.84
CA MET A 66 -7.24 12.98 -17.44
C MET A 66 -6.74 14.18 -18.23
N MET A 67 -5.60 14.07 -18.91
CA MET A 67 -4.96 15.18 -19.60
C MET A 67 -5.86 15.80 -20.68
N SER A 68 -6.59 14.96 -21.41
CA SER A 68 -7.52 15.42 -22.44
C SER A 68 -8.76 16.09 -21.86
N LEU A 69 -9.22 15.67 -20.68
CA LEU A 69 -10.34 16.27 -19.99
C LEU A 69 -9.95 17.65 -19.47
N ILE A 70 -8.82 17.73 -18.76
CA ILE A 70 -8.32 18.98 -18.17
C ILE A 70 -8.05 20.05 -19.22
N LYS A 71 -7.38 19.70 -20.32
CA LYS A 71 -7.04 20.68 -21.35
C LYS A 71 -8.24 21.25 -22.09
N LYS A 72 -9.42 20.62 -22.00
CA LYS A 72 -10.57 20.95 -22.85
C LYS A 72 -11.83 21.35 -22.09
N HIS A 73 -12.05 20.79 -20.90
CA HIS A 73 -13.35 20.86 -20.22
C HIS A 73 -13.27 20.98 -18.69
N LEU A 74 -12.09 21.07 -18.09
CA LEU A 74 -11.96 21.15 -16.62
C LEU A 74 -11.10 22.35 -16.20
N ASP A 75 -11.62 23.13 -15.26
CA ASP A 75 -10.93 24.30 -14.71
C ASP A 75 -10.24 23.98 -13.38
N LEU A 76 -8.91 23.87 -13.38
CA LEU A 76 -8.18 23.49 -12.17
C LEU A 76 -8.17 24.56 -11.06
N ASP A 77 -8.62 25.79 -11.35
CA ASP A 77 -8.64 26.88 -10.36
C ASP A 77 -9.81 26.75 -9.35
N VAL A 78 -10.79 25.89 -9.64
CA VAL A 78 -11.95 25.61 -8.79
C VAL A 78 -11.89 24.24 -8.12
N GLU A 79 -12.67 24.07 -7.05
CA GLU A 79 -12.78 22.80 -6.34
C GLU A 79 -13.61 21.79 -7.12
N HIS A 80 -13.02 20.62 -7.34
CA HIS A 80 -13.70 19.48 -7.95
C HIS A 80 -13.78 18.33 -6.98
N LEU A 81 -14.76 17.45 -7.20
CA LEU A 81 -14.85 16.17 -6.51
C LEU A 81 -14.07 15.12 -7.32
N TRP A 82 -12.87 14.80 -6.85
CA TRP A 82 -11.94 13.92 -7.54
C TRP A 82 -12.19 12.47 -7.18
N VAL A 83 -12.26 11.61 -8.20
CA VAL A 83 -12.19 10.16 -8.02
C VAL A 83 -10.71 9.77 -7.95
N VAL A 84 -10.30 9.12 -6.86
CA VAL A 84 -8.88 8.83 -6.60
C VAL A 84 -8.64 7.39 -6.17
N TYR A 85 -7.41 6.92 -6.38
CA TYR A 85 -6.87 5.74 -5.70
C TYR A 85 -5.93 6.16 -4.56
N PRO A 86 -6.22 5.79 -3.30
CA PRO A 86 -5.33 6.06 -2.19
C PRO A 86 -4.12 5.11 -2.21
N ARG A 87 -2.98 5.63 -1.79
CA ARG A 87 -1.74 4.89 -1.53
C ARG A 87 -1.09 5.45 -0.28
N THR A 88 -0.39 4.60 0.46
CA THR A 88 0.49 5.04 1.56
C THR A 88 1.94 4.99 1.08
N ARG A 89 2.70 6.08 1.24
CA ARG A 89 4.13 6.05 0.91
C ARG A 89 4.92 5.39 2.03
N GLU A 90 5.77 4.42 1.69
CA GLU A 90 6.52 3.64 2.68
C GLU A 90 7.52 4.47 3.50
N LYS A 91 7.99 5.60 2.99
CA LYS A 91 9.00 6.44 3.68
C LYS A 91 8.40 7.41 4.69
N GLU A 92 7.25 7.98 4.37
CA GLU A 92 6.64 9.10 5.12
C GLU A 92 5.35 8.68 5.83
N ASP A 93 4.85 7.47 5.56
CA ASP A 93 3.56 6.93 6.03
C ASP A 93 2.38 7.89 5.81
N ASN A 94 2.50 8.75 4.80
CA ASN A 94 1.48 9.73 4.43
C ASN A 94 0.59 9.23 3.29
N LEU A 95 -0.61 9.80 3.24
CA LEU A 95 -1.57 9.58 2.16
C LEU A 95 -1.07 10.24 0.88
N HIS A 96 -1.04 9.43 -0.18
CA HIS A 96 -0.76 9.85 -1.54
C HIS A 96 -1.90 9.38 -2.44
N THR A 97 -2.31 10.20 -3.40
CA THR A 97 -3.46 9.89 -4.25
C THR A 97 -3.10 9.82 -5.71
N GLN A 98 -3.78 8.93 -6.45
CA GLN A 98 -3.73 8.90 -7.91
C GLN A 98 -5.08 9.34 -8.44
N ILE A 99 -5.14 10.48 -9.13
CA ILE A 99 -6.38 11.05 -9.64
C ILE A 99 -6.79 10.31 -10.91
N LEU A 100 -8.00 9.78 -10.88
CA LEU A 100 -8.57 8.92 -11.90
C LEU A 100 -9.60 9.61 -12.77
N GLY A 101 -10.35 10.55 -12.21
CA GLY A 101 -11.58 11.09 -12.75
C GLY A 101 -12.06 12.27 -11.93
N VAL A 102 -13.06 12.96 -12.46
CA VAL A 102 -13.85 13.96 -11.74
C VAL A 102 -15.29 13.44 -11.69
N TRP A 103 -15.95 13.60 -10.55
CA TRP A 103 -17.36 13.29 -10.38
C TRP A 103 -18.14 14.58 -10.18
N GLU A 104 -18.86 15.00 -11.22
CA GLU A 104 -19.74 16.17 -11.18
C GLU A 104 -21.12 15.74 -11.71
N PRO A 105 -22.04 15.32 -10.84
CA PRO A 105 -23.33 14.82 -11.29
C PRO A 105 -24.17 15.91 -11.99
N GLU A 106 -23.86 17.19 -11.78
CA GLU A 106 -24.54 18.33 -12.41
C GLU A 106 -24.06 18.62 -13.84
N THR A 107 -22.80 18.31 -14.18
CA THR A 107 -22.24 18.53 -15.53
C THR A 107 -22.34 17.30 -16.42
N LEU A 108 -22.68 16.16 -15.84
CA LEU A 108 -23.13 14.98 -16.56
C LEU A 108 -24.60 15.20 -16.90
N ASP A 109 -24.95 15.44 -18.18
CA ASP A 109 -26.32 15.60 -18.70
C ASP A 109 -27.23 14.39 -18.35
N SER A 110 -27.61 14.26 -17.08
CA SER A 110 -28.37 13.16 -16.52
C SER A 110 -29.25 13.70 -15.40
N PRO A 111 -30.44 14.23 -15.74
CA PRO A 111 -31.39 14.82 -14.80
C PRO A 111 -31.93 13.84 -13.75
N GLU A 112 -31.59 12.55 -13.85
CA GLU A 112 -31.89 11.52 -12.84
C GLU A 112 -30.90 11.53 -11.66
N LEU A 113 -29.73 12.17 -11.79
CA LEU A 113 -28.67 12.20 -10.78
C LEU A 113 -28.79 13.35 -9.78
N SER A 114 -29.42 14.45 -10.18
CA SER A 114 -29.58 15.66 -9.35
C SER A 114 -30.50 15.47 -8.14
N GLY A 115 -31.19 14.33 -8.04
CA GLY A 115 -32.13 14.02 -6.95
C GLY A 115 -31.86 12.71 -6.19
N GLN A 116 -30.86 11.92 -6.59
CA GLN A 116 -30.49 10.72 -5.85
C GLN A 116 -29.58 11.14 -4.70
N ASN A 117 -30.11 11.08 -3.48
CA ASN A 117 -29.30 11.17 -2.27
C ASN A 117 -28.15 10.17 -2.40
N LEU A 118 -26.93 10.68 -2.63
CA LEU A 118 -25.72 9.89 -2.41
C LEU A 118 -25.86 9.25 -1.02
N HIS A 119 -25.51 7.98 -0.89
CA HIS A 119 -25.53 7.30 0.40
C HIS A 119 -24.91 8.25 1.46
N PRO A 120 -25.47 8.42 2.68
CA PRO A 120 -25.06 9.49 3.59
C PRO A 120 -23.55 9.52 3.91
N LEU A 121 -22.88 8.37 3.78
CA LEU A 121 -21.42 8.23 3.91
C LEU A 121 -20.62 8.56 2.65
N MET A 122 -21.23 8.61 1.46
CA MET A 122 -20.62 9.03 0.18
C MET A 122 -20.51 10.55 0.07
N GLY A 123 -20.12 11.20 1.16
CA GLY A 123 -19.75 12.60 1.17
C GLY A 123 -18.35 12.83 0.59
N ASP A 124 -17.96 14.11 0.55
CA ASP A 124 -16.59 14.51 0.32
C ASP A 124 -15.69 13.79 1.36
N ASN A 125 -14.58 13.17 0.91
CA ASN A 125 -13.63 12.39 1.73
C ASN A 125 -13.95 10.91 1.99
N TYR A 126 -14.91 10.32 1.28
CA TYR A 126 -15.26 8.90 1.39
C TYR A 126 -14.35 7.96 0.59
N PHE A 127 -14.05 6.79 1.14
CA PHE A 127 -13.29 5.71 0.50
C PHE A 127 -13.97 4.36 0.67
N SER A 128 -14.04 3.60 -0.42
CA SER A 128 -14.44 2.19 -0.44
C SER A 128 -13.22 1.32 -0.67
N ILE A 129 -12.86 0.54 0.35
CA ILE A 129 -11.63 -0.27 0.37
C ILE A 129 -11.98 -1.73 0.64
N ARG A 130 -11.50 -2.63 -0.23
CA ARG A 130 -11.67 -4.08 -0.11
C ARG A 130 -10.32 -4.77 -0.27
N GLY A 131 -9.93 -5.57 0.72
CA GLY A 131 -8.63 -6.22 0.71
C GLY A 131 -8.37 -7.17 1.88
N GLU A 132 -7.15 -7.71 1.93
CA GLU A 132 -6.72 -8.62 3.00
C GLU A 132 -6.11 -7.81 4.14
N VAL A 133 -6.60 -7.99 5.37
CA VAL A 133 -5.91 -7.42 6.54
C VAL A 133 -4.68 -8.25 6.88
N VAL A 134 -3.51 -7.61 6.82
CA VAL A 134 -2.20 -8.25 7.05
C VAL A 134 -1.52 -7.79 8.34
N PHE A 135 -2.00 -6.71 8.94
CA PHE A 135 -1.54 -6.20 10.24
C PHE A 135 -2.68 -5.45 10.93
N HIS A 136 -2.75 -5.60 12.25
CA HIS A 136 -3.64 -4.83 13.10
C HIS A 136 -3.00 -4.65 14.47
N SER A 137 -2.99 -3.42 14.97
CA SER A 137 -2.50 -3.06 16.29
C SER A 137 -3.62 -2.40 17.09
N LEU A 138 -4.07 -3.08 18.15
CA LEU A 138 -5.08 -2.54 19.07
C LEU A 138 -4.55 -1.33 19.85
N GLN A 139 -3.25 -1.28 20.13
CA GLN A 139 -2.65 -0.21 20.92
C GLN A 139 -2.58 1.11 20.15
N THR A 140 -2.26 1.04 18.84
CA THR A 140 -2.12 2.23 17.99
C THR A 140 -3.35 2.48 17.12
N GLY A 141 -4.32 1.55 17.10
CA GLY A 141 -5.46 1.60 16.19
C GLY A 141 -5.05 1.51 14.72
N GLU A 142 -3.91 0.89 14.39
CA GLU A 142 -3.40 0.84 13.02
C GLU A 142 -3.79 -0.48 12.35
N VAL A 143 -4.37 -0.40 11.14
CA VAL A 143 -4.76 -1.55 10.32
C VAL A 143 -4.05 -1.45 8.97
N LYS A 144 -3.22 -2.44 8.59
CA LYS A 144 -2.65 -2.51 7.23
C LYS A 144 -3.40 -3.50 6.39
N ILE A 145 -3.88 -3.01 5.25
CA ILE A 145 -4.61 -3.78 4.25
C ILE A 145 -3.72 -3.98 3.05
N LYS A 146 -3.59 -5.23 2.61
CA LYS A 146 -2.95 -5.58 1.35
C LYS A 146 -4.00 -5.62 0.24
N ILE A 147 -3.73 -4.88 -0.82
CA ILE A 147 -4.60 -4.78 -1.99
C ILE A 147 -3.85 -5.35 -3.19
N ASN A 148 -4.44 -6.36 -3.84
CA ASN A 148 -3.89 -6.96 -5.04
C ASN A 148 -4.42 -6.25 -6.29
N GLN A 149 -3.52 -5.85 -7.17
CA GLN A 149 -3.81 -5.31 -8.48
C GLN A 149 -3.73 -6.43 -9.51
N ALA A 150 -4.80 -6.58 -10.29
CA ALA A 150 -4.82 -7.52 -11.40
C ALA A 150 -3.71 -7.19 -12.42
N PRO A 151 -3.06 -8.20 -13.03
CA PRO A 151 -2.12 -8.00 -14.12
C PRO A 151 -2.75 -7.17 -15.24
N ARG A 152 -2.05 -6.13 -15.71
CA ARG A 152 -2.55 -5.29 -16.82
C ARG A 152 -2.27 -5.90 -18.19
N LYS A 153 -1.27 -6.79 -18.26
CA LYS A 153 -0.85 -7.49 -19.48
C LYS A 153 -0.75 -8.98 -19.23
N LYS A 154 -1.01 -9.77 -20.28
CA LYS A 154 -0.85 -11.23 -20.24
C LYS A 154 0.61 -11.57 -19.91
N GLY A 155 0.83 -12.35 -18.84
CA GLY A 155 2.15 -12.74 -18.36
C GLY A 155 2.78 -11.80 -17.32
N GLU A 156 2.16 -10.66 -16.99
CA GLU A 156 2.63 -9.83 -15.88
C GLU A 156 2.26 -10.47 -14.52
N LYS A 157 3.18 -10.40 -13.56
CA LYS A 157 2.90 -10.87 -12.19
C LYS A 157 1.90 -9.91 -11.51
N PRO A 158 0.96 -10.43 -10.71
CA PRO A 158 0.10 -9.59 -9.87
C PRO A 158 0.96 -8.70 -8.98
N ARG A 159 0.61 -7.41 -8.93
CA ARG A 159 1.24 -6.45 -8.02
C ARG A 159 0.37 -6.31 -6.79
N SER A 160 0.96 -6.05 -5.64
CA SER A 160 0.21 -5.70 -4.44
C SER A 160 0.81 -4.48 -3.80
N PHE A 161 -0.02 -3.66 -3.18
CA PHE A 161 0.41 -2.57 -2.33
C PHE A 161 -0.28 -2.68 -0.98
N LYS A 162 0.23 -1.95 0.01
CA LYS A 162 -0.38 -1.86 1.33
C LYS A 162 -0.95 -0.46 1.52
N LEU A 163 -2.06 -0.39 2.23
CA LEU A 163 -2.69 0.84 2.66
C LEU A 163 -2.82 0.79 4.19
N THR A 164 -2.47 1.89 4.85
CA THR A 164 -2.61 2.05 6.30
C THR A 164 -3.92 2.76 6.60
N LEU A 165 -4.76 2.16 7.46
CA LEU A 165 -5.97 2.76 8.00
C LEU A 165 -5.85 2.94 9.51
N LYS A 166 -6.64 3.85 10.06
CA LYS A 166 -6.83 4.09 11.49
C LYS A 166 -8.19 3.58 11.92
N GLY A 167 -8.25 2.89 13.05
CA GLY A 167 -9.48 2.33 13.61
C GLY A 167 -9.21 1.02 14.34
N ALA A 168 -10.14 0.67 15.24
CA ALA A 168 -10.07 -0.59 15.97
C ALA A 168 -10.93 -1.64 15.28
N LEU A 169 -10.38 -2.83 15.09
CA LEU A 169 -11.13 -4.01 14.64
C LEU A 169 -11.15 -5.04 15.77
N MET A 170 -12.25 -5.79 15.89
CA MET A 170 -12.40 -6.82 16.92
C MET A 170 -12.51 -8.22 16.29
N GLY A 171 -12.01 -9.24 16.99
CA GLY A 171 -12.14 -10.64 16.59
C GLY A 171 -11.00 -11.17 15.71
N ARG A 172 -11.31 -12.12 14.81
CA ARG A 172 -10.34 -12.75 13.91
C ARG A 172 -10.15 -11.89 12.65
N ILE A 173 -9.11 -11.07 12.67
CA ILE A 173 -8.94 -10.01 11.68
C ILE A 173 -7.96 -10.39 10.58
N LEU A 174 -6.81 -10.97 10.97
CA LEU A 174 -5.74 -11.30 10.03
C LEU A 174 -6.14 -12.39 9.04
N HIS A 175 -5.64 -12.30 7.82
CA HIS A 175 -5.91 -13.25 6.73
C HIS A 175 -7.39 -13.40 6.37
N HIS A 176 -8.19 -12.40 6.70
CA HIS A 176 -9.56 -12.27 6.23
C HIS A 176 -9.61 -11.17 5.18
N PHE A 177 -10.54 -11.34 4.24
CA PHE A 177 -10.92 -10.34 3.28
C PHE A 177 -12.01 -9.48 3.90
N TRP A 178 -11.77 -8.18 3.90
CA TRP A 178 -12.64 -7.20 4.52
C TRP A 178 -13.06 -6.15 3.52
N GLU A 179 -14.23 -5.59 3.75
CA GLU A 179 -14.73 -4.39 3.14
C GLU A 179 -14.81 -3.29 4.19
N PHE A 180 -14.32 -2.11 3.83
CA PHE A 180 -14.24 -0.95 4.69
C PHE A 180 -14.90 0.24 4.02
N HIS A 181 -15.75 0.92 4.79
CA HIS A 181 -16.17 2.28 4.53
C HIS A 181 -15.31 3.20 5.39
N VAL A 182 -14.60 4.10 4.73
CA VAL A 182 -13.51 4.88 5.33
C VAL A 182 -13.74 6.34 5.02
N THR A 183 -13.47 7.21 5.99
CA THR A 183 -13.49 8.67 5.82
C THR A 183 -12.08 9.19 6.03
N ARG A 184 -11.64 10.14 5.21
CA ARG A 184 -10.37 10.83 5.41
C ARG A 184 -10.53 11.95 6.44
N GLU A 185 -9.60 11.99 7.40
CA GLU A 185 -9.42 13.07 8.36
C GLU A 185 -7.97 13.56 8.25
N GLY A 186 -7.76 14.76 7.71
CA GLY A 186 -6.40 15.20 7.38
C GLY A 186 -5.72 14.25 6.39
N THR A 187 -4.57 13.69 6.75
CA THR A 187 -3.90 12.66 5.93
C THR A 187 -4.27 11.23 6.33
N ASP A 188 -5.03 11.04 7.41
CA ASP A 188 -5.39 9.74 7.93
C ASP A 188 -6.66 9.19 7.26
N LEU A 189 -6.70 7.87 7.09
CA LEU A 189 -7.86 7.15 6.57
C LEU A 189 -8.52 6.39 7.72
N VAL A 190 -9.65 6.90 8.21
CA VAL A 190 -10.33 6.43 9.41
C VAL A 190 -11.47 5.47 9.06
N ILE A 191 -11.48 4.29 9.66
CA ILE A 191 -12.50 3.27 9.47
C ILE A 191 -13.80 3.73 10.13
N GLN A 192 -14.87 3.82 9.34
CA GLN A 192 -16.23 4.08 9.82
C GLN A 192 -17.01 2.77 9.95
N GLU A 193 -16.92 1.91 8.94
CA GLU A 193 -17.55 0.60 8.95
C GLU A 193 -16.58 -0.47 8.43
N ALA A 194 -16.69 -1.67 8.97
CA ALA A 194 -15.84 -2.81 8.61
C ALA A 194 -16.68 -4.09 8.56
N LEU A 195 -16.72 -4.72 7.39
CA LEU A 195 -17.42 -5.98 7.15
C LEU A 195 -16.42 -7.08 6.78
N CYS A 196 -16.40 -8.15 7.57
CA CYS A 196 -15.63 -9.35 7.24
C CYS A 196 -16.37 -10.17 6.18
N ILE A 197 -15.81 -10.27 4.98
CA ILE A 197 -16.40 -11.01 3.85
C ILE A 197 -16.06 -12.49 3.93
N GLY A 198 -14.82 -12.84 4.30
CA GLY A 198 -14.44 -14.24 4.39
C GLY A 198 -12.96 -14.47 4.68
N SER A 199 -12.60 -15.71 5.02
CA SER A 199 -11.21 -16.10 5.24
C SER A 199 -10.48 -16.36 3.93
N LEU A 200 -9.22 -15.90 3.82
CA LEU A 200 -8.35 -16.22 2.71
C LEU A 200 -7.43 -17.40 3.05
N PRO A 201 -7.06 -18.24 2.06
CA PRO A 201 -6.07 -19.28 2.27
C PRO A 201 -4.74 -18.64 2.68
N ARG A 202 -4.17 -19.12 3.80
CA ARG A 202 -2.83 -18.70 4.22
C ARG A 202 -1.86 -19.06 3.11
N SER A 203 -1.11 -18.07 2.62
CA SER A 203 0.01 -18.33 1.72
C SER A 203 1.09 -19.12 2.49
N THR A 204 0.97 -20.45 2.47
CA THR A 204 2.06 -21.33 2.82
C THR A 204 3.07 -21.20 1.69
N LYS A 205 4.05 -20.32 1.85
CA LYS A 205 5.26 -20.42 1.03
C LYS A 205 5.71 -21.88 1.12
N PRO A 206 5.83 -22.62 0.01
CA PRO A 206 6.40 -23.95 0.09
C PRO A 206 7.77 -23.76 0.72
N ARG A 207 7.97 -24.32 1.92
CA ARG A 207 9.30 -24.48 2.47
C ARG A 207 10.07 -25.16 1.36
N SER A 208 11.06 -24.48 0.79
CA SER A 208 12.01 -25.10 -0.13
C SER A 208 12.38 -26.45 0.49
N PRO A 209 12.27 -27.57 -0.22
CA PRO A 209 12.71 -28.85 0.32
C PRO A 209 14.12 -28.62 0.83
N ARG A 210 14.30 -28.67 2.16
CA ARG A 210 15.61 -28.67 2.76
C ARG A 210 16.28 -29.86 2.11
N ALA A 211 17.33 -29.63 1.32
CA ALA A 211 18.02 -30.66 0.56
C ALA A 211 18.56 -31.73 1.53
N THR A 212 17.73 -32.70 1.89
CA THR A 212 18.11 -33.93 2.55
C THR A 212 18.62 -34.85 1.46
N GLY A 213 19.88 -34.67 1.09
CA GLY A 213 20.48 -35.45 0.02
C GLY A 213 21.78 -34.88 -0.49
N ARG A 214 22.80 -34.78 0.38
CA ARG A 214 24.19 -34.75 -0.09
C ARG A 214 24.73 -36.18 0.07
N PRO A 215 24.95 -36.94 -1.02
CA PRO A 215 25.68 -38.20 -0.92
C PRO A 215 27.11 -37.88 -0.47
N ARG A 216 27.52 -38.42 0.68
CA ARG A 216 28.93 -38.51 1.05
C ARG A 216 29.64 -39.37 0.01
N ARG A 217 30.24 -38.76 -1.00
CA ARG A 217 31.17 -39.41 -1.91
C ARG A 217 32.50 -39.58 -1.18
N GLY A 218 32.94 -40.82 -1.08
CA GLY A 218 33.98 -41.28 -0.16
C GLY A 218 35.34 -40.64 -0.33
N GLY A 219 35.99 -40.39 0.81
CA GLY A 219 37.43 -40.23 0.94
C GLY A 219 37.93 -41.29 1.92
N GLN A 220 38.69 -42.26 1.41
CA GLN A 220 39.35 -43.31 2.17
C GLN A 220 40.35 -42.71 3.17
N PHE A 221 40.12 -42.91 4.47
CA PHE A 221 41.17 -42.73 5.48
C PHE A 221 41.92 -44.05 5.62
N LYS A 222 43.14 -44.12 5.06
CA LYS A 222 44.10 -45.20 5.35
C LYS A 222 44.80 -44.90 6.68
N HIS A 223 44.54 -45.73 7.68
CA HIS A 223 45.41 -45.89 8.84
C HIS A 223 46.70 -46.60 8.40
N ARG A 224 47.85 -46.04 8.74
CA ARG A 224 49.11 -46.80 8.86
C ARG A 224 49.84 -46.33 10.11
N SER A 225 50.04 -47.29 11.00
CA SER A 225 50.80 -47.23 12.24
C SER A 225 52.30 -46.97 11.99
N VAL A 226 52.99 -46.40 12.98
CA VAL A 226 54.26 -46.88 13.59
C VAL A 226 54.74 -45.86 14.67
N SER A 227 55.44 -46.40 15.65
CA SER A 227 55.76 -46.02 17.03
C SER A 227 57.04 -45.15 17.25
N THR A 228 56.97 -44.17 18.18
CA THR A 228 57.95 -43.64 19.21
C THR A 228 59.45 -43.36 18.87
N PRO A 229 60.26 -42.60 19.66
CA PRO A 229 60.04 -41.74 20.87
C PRO A 229 60.73 -40.32 20.85
N LYS A 230 60.58 -39.53 21.95
CA LYS A 230 61.10 -38.15 22.26
C LYS A 230 62.64 -38.02 22.36
N PRO A 231 63.29 -36.82 22.29
CA PRO A 231 63.54 -35.94 23.48
C PRO A 231 63.57 -34.38 23.22
N ILE A 232 63.07 -33.51 24.14
CA ILE A 232 63.69 -32.62 25.19
C ILE A 232 64.49 -31.36 24.73
N LEU A 233 64.21 -30.22 25.41
CA LEU A 233 64.95 -28.93 25.61
C LEU A 233 64.91 -27.90 24.45
N SER A 234 64.88 -26.57 24.62
CA SER A 234 64.68 -25.60 25.71
C SER A 234 64.93 -24.19 25.11
N GLY A 235 64.35 -23.12 25.66
CA GLY A 235 64.78 -21.73 25.43
C GLY A 235 63.74 -20.89 24.68
N SER A 236 63.01 -20.00 25.36
CA SER A 236 63.41 -18.64 25.76
C SER A 236 63.08 -17.59 24.68
N GLY A 237 62.19 -16.65 25.01
CA GLY A 237 62.17 -15.33 24.37
C GLY A 237 60.85 -14.92 23.69
N SER A 238 59.90 -14.45 24.50
CA SER A 238 59.10 -13.27 24.10
C SER A 238 60.01 -12.03 24.23
N PRO A 239 59.81 -10.92 23.47
CA PRO A 239 58.69 -10.02 23.76
C PRO A 239 58.01 -9.34 22.57
N ARG A 240 56.75 -9.00 22.83
CA ARG A 240 55.78 -8.21 22.07
C ARG A 240 56.14 -6.70 22.04
N PRO A 241 55.91 -5.97 20.94
CA PRO A 241 55.66 -4.52 20.98
C PRO A 241 54.14 -4.26 20.81
N GLN A 242 53.41 -3.74 21.80
CA GLN A 242 53.27 -2.35 22.26
C GLN A 242 52.54 -1.44 21.25
N ILE A 243 51.35 -1.03 21.68
CA ILE A 243 50.36 -0.17 21.01
C ILE A 243 50.73 1.30 21.27
N MET A 244 50.60 2.18 20.28
CA MET A 244 50.51 3.63 20.48
C MET A 244 49.34 4.21 19.66
N PRO A 245 48.52 5.12 20.23
CA PRO A 245 47.41 5.79 19.55
C PRO A 245 47.86 7.14 18.92
N PRO A 246 47.19 7.65 17.87
CA PRO A 246 47.48 8.98 17.35
C PRO A 246 46.72 10.09 18.09
N ASN A 247 47.32 11.26 17.94
CA ASN A 247 47.35 12.43 18.81
C ASN A 247 46.08 13.30 18.82
N ARG A 248 45.92 14.02 19.94
CA ARG A 248 44.92 15.05 20.25
C ARG A 248 45.37 16.40 19.68
N MET A 249 44.56 17.05 18.85
CA MET A 249 44.80 18.44 18.41
C MET A 249 44.14 19.44 19.37
N GLU A 250 44.89 20.50 19.67
CA GLU A 250 44.60 21.51 20.69
C GLU A 250 43.50 22.51 20.34
N ARG A 251 42.97 23.04 21.45
CA ARG A 251 41.96 24.08 21.61
C ARG A 251 42.56 25.46 21.32
N ARG A 252 41.94 26.25 20.43
CA ARG A 252 42.05 27.73 20.46
C ARG A 252 40.82 28.32 21.16
N LYS A 253 41.05 29.34 21.99
CA LYS A 253 40.10 30.04 22.86
C LYS A 253 39.99 31.51 22.40
N SER A 254 38.90 32.16 22.83
CA SER A 254 38.53 33.60 22.77
C SER A 254 38.26 34.18 21.37
N THR A 255 37.22 35.01 21.16
CA THR A 255 36.83 36.17 21.99
C THR A 255 35.34 36.48 21.93
N SER A 256 34.82 36.98 23.06
CA SER A 256 33.56 37.69 23.29
C SER A 256 33.64 39.17 22.91
N GLU A 257 32.53 39.76 22.45
CA GLU A 257 32.12 41.19 22.45
C GLU A 257 31.12 41.35 21.29
N SER A 258 29.97 41.99 21.34
CA SER A 258 29.16 42.70 22.35
C SER A 258 27.70 42.60 21.90
#